data_AF-A0A920G8U2-F1
#
_entry.id   AF-A0A920G8U2-F1
#
_cell.length_a   1.000
_cell.length_b   1.000
_cell.length_c   1.000
_cell.angle_alpha   90.00
_cell.angle_beta   90.00
_cell.angle_gamma   90.00
#
_symmetry.space_group_name_H-M   'P 1'
#
loop_
_entity.id
_entity.type
_entity.pdbx_description
1 polymer ?
#
loop_
_entity_poly.entity_id
_entity_poly.type
_entity_poly.pdbx_seq_one_letter_code
_entity_poly.pdbx_strand_id
1 'polypeptide(L)'
;MPPEWATHAASWMGLPRDSYAESGLNREAVQDAWSAVANAISDYEPVKMLCHPEDLAAAKRKLSASIDLIPVTLNDAWLRDIGPTFVIEDDALVAIDWQFNGWGQNTEFEWDDDDAIARQIAEVLTVPSERAEIVNEGGGIQWMATARCSSLTRCSWTRRETGPRPRQHRNTYS
;
A
#
# COMPACT_ATOMS: atom_id res chain seq x y z
N MET A 1 -5.76 -13.57 4.66
CA MET A 1 -5.05 -13.05 3.48
C MET A 1 -4.81 -14.20 2.51
N PRO A 2 -5.47 -14.21 1.33
CA PRO A 2 -5.11 -15.12 0.25
C PRO A 2 -3.68 -14.87 -0.25
N PRO A 3 -3.00 -15.87 -0.85
CA PRO A 3 -1.70 -15.66 -1.44
C PRO A 3 -1.83 -14.85 -2.75
N GLU A 4 -0.77 -14.15 -3.14
CA GLU A 4 -0.74 -13.29 -4.34
C GLU A 4 -0.90 -14.05 -5.67
N TRP A 5 -0.74 -15.38 -5.70
CA TRP A 5 -1.00 -16.17 -6.91
C TRP A 5 -2.44 -16.69 -7.00
N ALA A 6 -3.30 -16.35 -6.04
CA ALA A 6 -4.73 -16.63 -6.14
C ALA A 6 -5.38 -15.74 -7.21
N THR A 7 -6.61 -16.10 -7.63
CA THR A 7 -7.36 -15.25 -8.55
C THR A 7 -7.68 -13.91 -7.88
N HIS A 8 -7.36 -12.82 -8.57
CA HIS A 8 -7.68 -11.47 -8.14
C HIS A 8 -8.90 -10.93 -8.88
N ALA A 9 -9.63 -10.03 -8.22
CA ALA A 9 -10.71 -9.27 -8.86
C ALA A 9 -10.17 -8.06 -9.65
N ALA A 10 -9.10 -7.44 -9.16
CA ALA A 10 -8.41 -6.32 -9.80
C ALA A 10 -7.03 -6.09 -9.17
N SER A 11 -6.14 -5.48 -9.94
CA SER A 11 -4.89 -4.89 -9.46
C SER A 11 -5.05 -3.39 -9.20
N TRP A 12 -4.45 -2.90 -8.11
CA TRP A 12 -4.48 -1.48 -7.71
C TRP A 12 -3.11 -0.84 -7.89
N MET A 13 -3.06 0.33 -8.51
CA MET A 13 -1.83 1.10 -8.74
C MET A 13 -2.06 2.58 -8.44
N GLY A 14 -1.01 3.29 -8.01
CA GLY A 14 -1.01 4.75 -7.90
C GLY A 14 -0.20 5.36 -9.03
N LEU A 15 -0.68 6.48 -9.57
CA LEU A 15 0.07 7.24 -10.57
C LEU A 15 1.01 8.24 -9.87
N PRO A 16 2.32 8.19 -10.12
CA PRO A 16 3.27 9.13 -9.54
C PRO A 16 3.03 10.54 -10.04
N ARG A 17 3.08 11.50 -9.11
CA ARG A 17 2.92 12.93 -9.40
C ARG A 17 4.23 13.57 -9.87
N ASP A 18 5.37 13.10 -9.39
CA ASP A 18 6.67 13.65 -9.77
C ASP A 18 7.75 12.58 -9.81
N SER A 19 8.90 12.95 -10.34
CA SER A 19 10.13 12.15 -10.26
C SER A 19 10.91 12.46 -8.99
N TYR A 20 11.60 11.45 -8.43
CA TYR A 20 12.60 11.70 -7.39
C TYR A 20 13.76 12.53 -7.94
N ALA A 21 14.22 13.51 -7.16
CA ALA A 21 15.25 14.46 -7.59
C ALA A 21 16.55 13.76 -8.03
N GLU A 22 16.90 12.65 -7.37
CA GLU A 22 18.10 11.86 -7.60
C GLU A 22 18.02 11.00 -8.88
N SER A 23 16.82 10.78 -9.41
CA SER A 23 16.61 9.92 -10.58
C SER A 23 17.09 10.56 -11.89
N GLY A 24 17.18 11.90 -11.93
CA GLY A 24 17.44 12.64 -13.17
C GLY A 24 16.35 12.50 -14.23
N LEU A 25 15.23 11.86 -13.90
CA LEU A 25 14.06 11.76 -14.76
C LEU A 25 13.16 12.98 -14.57
N ASN A 26 12.25 13.19 -15.51
CA ASN A 26 11.15 14.12 -15.32
C ASN A 26 9.86 13.35 -15.02
N ARG A 27 8.86 14.06 -14.50
CA ARG A 27 7.51 13.55 -14.24
C ARG A 27 6.93 12.74 -15.40
N GLU A 28 7.10 13.21 -16.64
CA GLU A 28 6.50 12.55 -17.80
C GLU A 28 7.09 11.15 -18.02
N ALA A 29 8.41 11.01 -17.94
CA ALA A 29 9.08 9.72 -18.09
C ALA A 29 8.67 8.72 -17.01
N VAL A 30 8.49 9.19 -15.76
CA VAL A 30 8.03 8.33 -14.66
C VAL A 30 6.58 7.90 -14.86
N GLN A 31 5.70 8.82 -15.25
CA GLN A 31 4.31 8.49 -15.56
C GLN A 31 4.18 7.56 -16.77
N ASP A 32 5.05 7.68 -17.78
CA ASP A 32 5.09 6.76 -18.92
C ASP A 32 5.48 5.35 -18.48
N ALA A 33 6.49 5.22 -17.60
CA ALA A 33 6.90 3.93 -17.07
C ALA A 33 5.77 3.25 -16.26
N TRP A 34 5.11 3.99 -15.36
CA TRP A 34 3.97 3.47 -14.60
C TRP A 34 2.79 3.10 -15.50
N SER A 35 2.49 3.93 -16.49
CA SER A 35 1.41 3.68 -17.45
C SER A 35 1.70 2.45 -18.30
N ALA A 36 2.95 2.22 -18.70
CA ALA A 36 3.35 1.02 -19.44
C ALA A 36 3.08 -0.26 -18.65
N VAL A 37 3.41 -0.27 -17.35
CA VAL A 37 3.12 -1.40 -16.45
C VAL A 37 1.61 -1.61 -16.30
N ALA A 38 0.87 -0.54 -16.01
CA ALA A 38 -0.58 -0.62 -15.83
C ALA A 38 -1.30 -1.14 -17.09
N ASN A 39 -0.89 -0.65 -18.28
CA ASN A 39 -1.42 -1.11 -19.55
C ASN A 39 -1.12 -2.59 -19.80
N ALA A 40 0.11 -3.04 -19.51
CA ALA A 40 0.48 -4.44 -19.64
C ALA A 40 -0.31 -5.35 -18.70
N ILE A 41 -0.59 -4.93 -17.46
CA ILE A 41 -1.44 -5.70 -16.52
C ILE A 41 -2.89 -5.73 -17.01
N SER A 42 -3.37 -4.63 -17.62
CA SER A 42 -4.76 -4.51 -18.08
C SER A 42 -5.15 -5.50 -19.19
N ASP A 43 -4.17 -6.14 -19.84
CA ASP A 43 -4.37 -7.22 -20.81
C ASP A 43 -4.77 -8.55 -20.13
N TYR A 44 -4.52 -8.69 -18.82
CA TYR A 44 -4.71 -9.94 -18.07
C TYR A 44 -5.77 -9.82 -16.96
N GLU A 45 -5.87 -8.67 -16.30
CA GLU A 45 -6.84 -8.43 -15.23
C GLU A 45 -7.29 -6.97 -15.15
N PRO A 46 -8.45 -6.67 -14.53
CA PRO A 46 -8.88 -5.30 -14.32
C PRO A 46 -7.86 -4.50 -13.49
N VAL A 47 -7.59 -3.26 -13.90
CA VAL A 47 -6.68 -2.36 -13.18
C VAL A 47 -7.43 -1.13 -12.70
N LYS A 48 -7.19 -0.77 -11.43
CA LYS A 48 -7.70 0.44 -10.78
C LYS A 48 -6.52 1.35 -10.48
N MET A 49 -6.52 2.52 -11.11
CA MET A 49 -5.44 3.50 -10.99
C MET A 49 -5.91 4.67 -10.14
N LEU A 50 -5.33 4.81 -8.95
CA LEU A 50 -5.45 6.00 -8.12
C LEU A 50 -4.65 7.14 -8.77
N CYS A 51 -5.30 8.27 -8.99
CA CYS A 51 -4.72 9.40 -9.69
C CYS A 51 -5.21 10.71 -9.06
N HIS A 52 -4.31 11.69 -8.95
CA HIS A 52 -4.71 13.03 -8.55
C HIS A 52 -5.77 13.59 -9.52
N PRO A 53 -6.80 14.31 -9.03
CA PRO A 53 -7.84 14.89 -9.89
C PRO A 53 -7.27 15.77 -11.02
N GLU A 54 -6.20 16.50 -10.73
CA GLU A 54 -5.47 17.37 -11.66
C GLU A 54 -4.81 16.60 -12.82
N ASP A 55 -4.44 15.33 -12.56
CA ASP A 55 -3.71 14.47 -13.49
C ASP A 55 -4.60 13.59 -14.35
N LEU A 56 -5.90 13.51 -14.05
CA LEU A 56 -6.84 12.63 -14.76
C LEU A 56 -6.79 12.80 -16.28
N ALA A 57 -6.68 14.05 -16.76
CA ALA A 57 -6.62 14.32 -18.19
C ALA A 57 -5.32 13.78 -18.82
N ALA A 58 -4.19 13.85 -18.12
CA ALA A 58 -2.92 13.30 -18.57
C ALA A 58 -2.93 11.76 -18.50
N ALA A 59 -3.43 11.20 -17.40
CA ALA A 59 -3.57 9.77 -17.20
C ALA A 59 -4.42 9.12 -18.30
N LYS A 60 -5.56 9.72 -18.67
CA LYS A 60 -6.44 9.26 -19.77
C LYS A 60 -5.75 9.20 -21.14
N ARG A 61 -4.68 9.96 -21.35
CA ARG A 61 -3.92 9.93 -22.62
C ARG A 61 -2.87 8.82 -22.64
N LYS A 62 -2.37 8.39 -21.47
CA LYS A 62 -1.28 7.41 -21.32
C LYS A 62 -1.81 6.00 -21.01
N LEU A 63 -2.96 5.90 -20.35
CA LEU A 63 -3.57 4.65 -19.91
C LEU A 63 -4.62 4.13 -20.89
N SER A 64 -4.73 2.80 -20.95
CA SER A 64 -5.80 2.12 -21.67
C SER A 64 -7.17 2.55 -21.14
N ALA A 65 -8.16 2.62 -22.05
CA ALA A 65 -9.54 2.95 -21.69
C ALA A 65 -10.22 1.87 -20.81
N SER A 66 -9.62 0.68 -20.69
CA SER A 66 -10.07 -0.38 -19.78
C SER A 66 -9.67 -0.16 -18.32
N ILE A 67 -8.77 0.79 -18.04
CA ILE A 67 -8.27 1.06 -16.69
C ILE A 67 -9.22 2.04 -15.99
N ASP A 68 -9.70 1.63 -14.81
CA ASP A 68 -10.58 2.46 -13.98
C ASP A 68 -9.74 3.54 -13.27
N LEU A 69 -9.98 4.81 -13.61
CA LEU A 69 -9.32 5.93 -12.96
C LEU A 69 -10.12 6.40 -11.74
N ILE A 70 -9.48 6.41 -10.58
CA ILE A 70 -10.10 6.79 -9.31
C ILE A 70 -9.41 8.07 -8.81
N PRO A 71 -10.14 9.20 -8.73
CA PRO A 71 -9.58 10.47 -8.27
C PRO A 71 -9.31 10.46 -6.76
N VAL A 72 -8.03 10.50 -6.37
CA VAL A 72 -7.55 10.50 -4.98
C VAL A 72 -6.26 11.29 -4.88
N THR A 73 -6.01 11.96 -3.74
CA THR A 73 -4.71 12.57 -3.43
C THR A 73 -3.80 11.55 -2.75
N LEU A 74 -2.53 11.55 -3.17
CA LEU A 74 -1.45 10.67 -2.73
C LEU A 74 -0.21 11.55 -2.49
N ASN A 75 0.55 11.29 -1.43
CA ASN A 75 1.90 11.85 -1.32
C ASN A 75 2.87 11.08 -2.24
N ASP A 76 2.77 9.75 -2.29
CA ASP A 76 3.57 8.90 -3.16
C ASP A 76 2.78 7.73 -3.79
N ALA A 77 3.30 7.13 -4.86
CA ALA A 77 2.61 6.13 -5.68
C ALA A 77 2.82 4.66 -5.24
N TRP A 78 3.43 4.43 -4.08
CA TRP A 78 3.79 3.09 -3.58
C TRP A 78 2.62 2.33 -2.96
N LEU A 79 1.57 2.05 -3.74
CA LEU A 79 0.37 1.35 -3.27
C LEU A 79 0.62 -0.04 -2.68
N ARG A 80 1.76 -0.66 -2.97
CA ARG A 80 2.17 -1.91 -2.30
C ARG A 80 2.32 -1.71 -0.79
N ASP A 81 2.79 -0.54 -0.38
CA ASP A 81 3.11 -0.24 1.02
C ASP A 81 1.96 0.48 1.72
N ILE A 82 1.31 1.41 1.02
CA ILE A 82 0.28 2.31 1.56
C ILE A 82 -1.15 1.81 1.31
N GLY A 83 -1.33 0.83 0.42
CA GLY A 83 -2.62 0.22 0.12
C GLY A 83 -3.07 -0.80 1.16
N PRO A 84 -4.34 -1.21 1.13
CA PRO A 84 -4.87 -2.17 2.09
C PRO A 84 -4.30 -3.57 1.83
N THR A 85 -4.15 -4.34 2.88
CA THR A 85 -3.95 -5.78 2.77
C THR A 85 -5.29 -6.49 2.87
N PHE A 86 -5.74 -7.13 1.80
CA PHE A 86 -7.04 -7.79 1.80
C PHE A 86 -7.01 -9.15 2.50
N VAL A 87 -8.02 -9.39 3.33
CA VAL A 87 -8.29 -10.69 3.97
C VAL A 87 -9.70 -11.15 3.65
N ILE A 88 -9.90 -12.46 3.68
CA ILE A 88 -11.23 -13.07 3.59
C ILE A 88 -11.56 -13.59 4.99
N GLU A 89 -12.65 -13.10 5.56
CA GLU A 89 -13.20 -13.52 6.85
C GLU A 89 -14.69 -13.80 6.66
N ASP A 90 -15.15 -14.98 7.08
CA ASP A 90 -16.55 -15.43 6.92
C ASP A 90 -17.11 -15.21 5.50
N ASP A 91 -16.31 -15.57 4.48
CA ASP A 91 -16.59 -15.39 3.05
C ASP A 91 -16.78 -13.92 2.59
N ALA A 92 -16.43 -12.95 3.42
CA ALA A 92 -16.44 -11.52 3.11
C ALA A 92 -15.01 -10.96 2.95
N LEU A 93 -14.86 -9.99 2.05
CA LEU A 93 -13.61 -9.25 1.87
C LEU A 93 -13.50 -8.17 2.95
N VAL A 94 -12.38 -8.13 3.66
CA VAL A 94 -12.04 -7.10 4.65
C VAL A 94 -10.70 -6.48 4.26
N ALA A 95 -10.62 -5.15 4.33
CA ALA A 95 -9.40 -4.39 4.07
C ALA A 95 -8.67 -4.13 5.39
N ILE A 96 -7.45 -4.65 5.53
CA ILE A 96 -6.58 -4.28 6.64
C ILE A 96 -5.84 -3.00 6.28
N ASP A 97 -6.07 -1.98 7.09
CA ASP A 97 -5.53 -0.64 6.97
C ASP A 97 -4.37 -0.49 7.97
N TRP A 98 -3.13 -0.59 7.47
CA TRP A 98 -1.94 -0.46 8.31
C TRP A 98 -1.64 1.01 8.62
N GLN A 99 -1.06 1.29 9.78
CA GLN A 99 -0.49 2.62 10.00
C GLN A 99 0.75 2.78 9.13
N PHE A 100 0.76 3.79 8.27
CA PHE A 100 1.91 4.16 7.46
C PHE A 100 2.60 5.38 8.06
N ASN A 101 3.94 5.42 8.01
CA ASN A 101 4.72 6.50 8.60
C ASN A 101 5.89 7.00 7.71
N GLY A 102 5.81 6.79 6.40
CA GLY A 102 6.89 7.17 5.49
C GLY A 102 8.18 6.37 5.72
N TRP A 103 8.07 5.04 5.88
CA TRP A 103 9.20 4.11 6.06
C TRP A 103 10.15 4.47 7.21
N GLY A 104 9.59 4.77 8.39
CA GLY A 104 10.35 5.01 9.62
C GLY A 104 10.31 6.45 10.14
N GLN A 105 9.18 7.14 9.97
CA GLN A 105 8.99 8.55 10.35
C GLN A 105 9.97 9.48 9.64
N ASN A 106 10.15 9.28 8.35
CA ASN A 106 11.07 10.11 7.57
C ASN A 106 10.55 11.53 7.44
N THR A 107 11.09 12.45 8.24
CA THR A 107 10.66 13.85 8.33
C THR A 107 10.87 14.67 7.05
N GLU A 108 11.54 14.10 6.04
CA GLU A 108 11.73 14.75 4.73
C GLU A 108 10.50 14.61 3.82
N PHE A 109 9.55 13.75 4.17
CA PHE A 109 8.34 13.48 3.37
C PHE A 109 7.08 13.72 4.21
N GLU A 110 6.03 14.22 3.57
CA GLU A 110 4.67 14.17 4.12
C GLU A 110 4.05 12.84 3.69
N TRP A 111 3.30 12.17 4.57
CA TRP A 111 2.66 10.87 4.29
C TRP A 111 1.22 10.78 4.79
N ASP A 112 0.62 11.90 5.20
CA ASP A 112 -0.72 11.92 5.79
C ASP A 112 -1.80 11.48 4.77
N ASP A 113 -1.65 11.84 3.50
CA ASP A 113 -2.57 11.37 2.45
C ASP A 113 -2.33 9.88 2.17
N ASP A 114 -1.08 9.43 2.20
CA ASP A 114 -0.71 8.03 1.98
C ASP A 114 -1.28 7.10 3.07
N ASP A 115 -1.24 7.53 4.34
CA ASP A 115 -1.79 6.80 5.48
C ASP A 115 -3.32 6.64 5.43
N ALA A 116 -4.00 7.46 4.62
CA ALA A 116 -5.45 7.37 4.43
C ALA A 116 -5.86 6.47 3.25
N ILE A 117 -4.92 6.00 2.42
CA ILE A 117 -5.22 5.32 1.15
C ILE A 117 -5.92 3.98 1.35
N ALA A 118 -5.46 3.18 2.31
CA ALA A 118 -6.07 1.89 2.59
C ALA A 118 -7.56 2.02 2.91
N ARG A 119 -7.92 3.00 3.74
CA ARG A 119 -9.32 3.33 4.06
C ARG A 119 -10.08 3.83 2.84
N GLN A 120 -9.52 4.73 2.04
CA GLN A 120 -10.18 5.26 0.84
C GLN A 120 -10.49 4.14 -0.18
N ILE A 121 -9.56 3.19 -0.37
CA ILE A 121 -9.79 2.01 -1.22
C ILE A 121 -10.94 1.15 -0.68
N ALA A 122 -10.99 0.94 0.65
CA ALA A 122 -12.07 0.19 1.28
C ALA A 122 -13.44 0.87 1.07
N GLU A 123 -13.50 2.20 1.18
CA GLU A 123 -14.71 2.99 0.91
C GLU A 123 -15.16 2.88 -0.55
N VAL A 124 -14.23 2.94 -1.52
CA VAL A 124 -14.53 2.74 -2.95
C VAL A 124 -15.10 1.34 -3.20
N LEU A 125 -14.55 0.32 -2.54
CA LEU A 125 -15.02 -1.06 -2.65
C LEU A 125 -16.28 -1.36 -1.83
N THR A 126 -16.69 -0.44 -0.95
CA THR A 126 -17.78 -0.65 0.02
C THR A 126 -17.55 -1.89 0.88
N VAL A 127 -16.32 -2.07 1.36
CA VAL A 127 -15.93 -3.19 2.24
C VAL A 127 -15.52 -2.68 3.63
N PRO A 128 -15.62 -3.51 4.68
CA PRO A 128 -15.11 -3.16 5.99
C PRO A 128 -13.60 -2.86 5.94
N SER A 129 -13.19 -1.82 6.67
CA SER A 129 -11.80 -1.44 6.86
C SER A 129 -11.43 -1.59 8.33
N GLU A 130 -10.38 -2.35 8.63
CA GLU A 130 -9.86 -2.51 9.99
C GLU A 130 -8.52 -1.81 10.12
N ARG A 131 -8.49 -0.74 10.91
CA ARG A 131 -7.25 -0.01 11.20
C ARG A 131 -6.41 -0.80 12.20
N ALA A 132 -5.21 -1.19 11.79
CA ALA A 132 -4.27 -1.91 12.63
C ALA A 132 -3.65 -1.01 13.72
N GLU A 133 -3.32 -1.58 14.87
CA GLU A 133 -2.62 -0.88 15.97
C GLU A 133 -1.10 -0.81 15.78
N ILE A 134 -0.58 -1.32 14.67
CA ILE A 134 0.84 -1.37 14.35
C ILE A 134 1.15 -0.61 13.08
N VAL A 135 2.36 -0.05 13.03
CA VAL A 135 2.95 0.48 11.80
C VAL A 135 3.47 -0.69 10.99
N ASN A 136 3.08 -0.74 9.72
CA ASN A 136 3.57 -1.74 8.78
C ASN A 136 3.37 -1.28 7.34
N GLU A 137 4.30 -1.65 6.48
CA GLU A 137 4.20 -1.50 5.04
C GLU A 137 3.80 -2.86 4.42
N GLY A 138 2.81 -2.87 3.52
CA GLY A 138 2.34 -4.11 2.89
C GLY A 138 3.45 -4.89 2.18
N GLY A 139 4.41 -4.22 1.54
CA GLY A 139 5.57 -4.85 0.91
C GLY A 139 6.56 -5.51 1.89
N GLY A 140 6.49 -5.19 3.18
CA GLY A 140 7.32 -5.78 4.23
C GLY A 140 6.92 -7.20 4.63
N ILE A 141 5.77 -7.69 4.17
CA ILE A 141 5.23 -9.01 4.54
C ILE A 141 4.84 -9.79 3.29
N GLN A 142 5.42 -10.99 3.11
CA GLN A 142 4.97 -11.97 2.13
C GLN A 142 4.24 -13.10 2.82
N TRP A 143 3.07 -13.49 2.31
CA TRP A 143 2.31 -14.61 2.84
C TRP A 143 2.30 -15.82 1.92
N MET A 144 2.61 -16.97 2.50
CA MET A 144 2.50 -18.25 1.84
C MET A 144 1.25 -18.95 2.36
N ALA A 145 0.25 -19.15 1.49
CA ALA A 145 -0.88 -19.99 1.87
C ALA A 145 -0.43 -21.46 1.86
N THR A 146 -0.28 -22.08 3.03
CA THR A 146 -0.16 -23.53 3.12
C THR A 146 -1.55 -24.14 3.04
N ALA A 147 -1.77 -24.97 2.02
CA ALA A 147 -3.06 -25.62 1.79
C ALA A 147 -3.39 -26.62 2.92
N ARG A 148 -4.13 -26.18 3.94
CA ARG A 148 -5.07 -27.03 4.69
C ARG A 148 -6.05 -26.19 5.52
N CYS A 149 -7.26 -26.04 5.01
CA CYS A 149 -8.38 -25.54 5.80
C CYS A 149 -9.06 -26.72 6.53
N SER A 150 -8.78 -26.86 7.82
CA SER A 150 -9.70 -27.42 8.81
C SER A 150 -9.16 -27.09 10.20
N SER A 151 -9.85 -26.17 10.89
CA SER A 151 -9.69 -25.75 12.29
C SER A 151 -8.44 -24.95 12.67
N LEU A 152 -8.69 -23.70 13.08
CA LEU A 152 -7.88 -22.82 13.95
C LEU A 152 -6.39 -22.68 13.60
N THR A 153 -6.04 -21.54 12.99
CA THR A 153 -4.70 -20.98 13.18
C THR A 153 -4.82 -19.50 13.50
N ARG A 154 -4.79 -19.23 14.80
CA ARG A 154 -4.54 -17.89 15.34
C ARG A 154 -3.12 -17.50 14.93
N CYS A 155 -2.96 -16.45 14.14
CA CYS A 155 -1.64 -15.87 13.89
C CYS A 155 -1.11 -15.33 15.23
N SER A 156 -0.07 -15.95 15.78
CA SER A 156 0.61 -15.43 16.97
C SER A 156 1.67 -14.42 16.55
N TRP A 157 1.35 -13.14 16.59
CA TRP A 157 2.34 -12.07 16.59
C TRP A 157 2.75 -11.80 18.04
N THR A 158 4.04 -11.95 18.36
CA THR A 158 4.58 -11.50 19.65
C THR A 158 4.86 -10.01 19.57
N ARG A 159 4.10 -9.21 20.32
CA ARG A 159 4.36 -7.80 20.61
C ARG A 159 5.79 -7.65 21.18
N ARG A 160 6.69 -6.95 20.48
CA ARG A 160 7.89 -6.40 21.14
C ARG A 160 7.48 -5.12 21.84
N GLU A 161 7.22 -5.21 23.14
CA GLU A 161 7.14 -4.03 23.99
C GLU A 161 8.54 -3.40 24.07
N THR A 162 8.72 -2.22 23.49
CA THR A 162 9.91 -1.41 23.75
C THR A 162 9.79 -0.83 25.15
N GLY A 163 10.23 -1.59 26.15
CA GLY A 163 10.43 -1.08 27.51
C GLY A 163 11.48 0.05 27.52
N PRO A 164 11.39 1.00 28.47
CA PRO A 164 12.29 2.15 28.52
C PRO A 164 13.74 1.72 28.79
N ARG A 165 14.67 2.32 28.04
CA ARG A 165 16.12 2.06 28.12
C ARG A 165 16.67 2.27 29.55
N PRO A 166 17.52 1.38 30.07
CA PRO A 166 18.15 1.57 31.37
C PRO A 166 19.13 2.76 31.34
N ARG A 167 19.05 3.62 32.37
CA ARG A 167 19.99 4.73 32.61
C ARG A 167 21.39 4.18 32.82
N GLN A 168 22.35 4.62 32.00
CA GLN A 168 23.77 4.37 32.24
C GLN A 168 24.21 5.10 33.51
N HIS A 169 24.47 4.35 34.58
CA HIS A 169 25.22 4.87 35.72
C HIS A 169 26.71 4.94 35.35
N ARG A 170 27.25 6.15 35.29
CA ARG A 170 28.71 6.38 35.33
C ARG A 170 29.23 5.92 36.69
N ASN A 171 30.04 4.87 36.70
CA ASN A 171 30.93 4.60 37.82
C ASN A 171 32.25 5.37 37.59
N THR A 172 32.42 6.44 38.35
CA THR A 172 33.73 7.01 38.67
C THR A 172 34.33 6.19 39.82
N TYR A 173 35.46 5.54 39.59
CA TYR A 173 36.33 5.10 40.67
C TYR A 173 37.55 6.01 40.69
N SER A 174 37.76 6.62 41.86
CA SER A 174 39.01 7.25 42.31
C SER A 174 40.06 6.21 42.68
#